data_AF-A0A7R8ZJ91-F1
#
_entry.id   AF-A0A7R8ZJ91-F1
#
_cell.length_a   1.000
_cell.length_b   1.000
_cell.length_c   1.000
_cell.angle_alpha   90.00
_cell.angle_beta   90.00
_cell.angle_gamma   90.00
#
_symmetry.space_group_name_H-M   'P 1'
#
loop_
_entity.id
_entity.type
_entity.pdbx_description
1 polymer ?
#
loop_
_entity_poly.entity_id
_entity_poly.type
_entity_poly.pdbx_seq_one_letter_code
_entity_poly.pdbx_strand_id
1 'polypeptide(L)'
;MLFTMILYLWKCMIGPRLNAVLIGHERLNIVRYIGILASPVLIPAMYRRGMFEPDGLRQLLQFSIAIFLVYASARALGGLGRLVNPTYRQFMDETSSITPATHKGVIENLIRKYDCDFRYWPAYYNASGKTPELFQLPANSSYSEGIVWDWLSGPVAHTVARRLMYPGSLQLMQDALRKNLLDSRLILMTKHSGQRRKIRAVDGNDIDTMFVDRRGSSGSNGEYLVICCEGNAGFYEFGIMGTPLKRNYSVLGWNHPGFEGSSGLPFPSQEFSAIEAVMEYGNKELGFPIDKIVVYAWSIGGFTAAHAARCYPDIKGLIIDASFDDVLPLATPKFPSPLQPLIRATIRRHFDLNVARLLHDFSGPVLLYRRTRDEIITVIEGRMSTNRGNDLLESLLVHRFPHVFDSQGKLLLRKWLDADTTDRGERMRIHCRRQNEG
;
A
#
# COMPACT_ATOMS: atom_id res chain seq x y z
N MET A 1 -40.70 10.17 17.82
CA MET A 1 -40.36 11.41 17.08
C MET A 1 -39.08 12.06 17.60
N LEU A 2 -38.98 12.41 18.89
CA LEU A 2 -37.78 13.03 19.47
C LEU A 2 -36.52 12.15 19.35
N PHE A 3 -36.63 10.85 19.65
CA PHE A 3 -35.54 9.88 19.55
C PHE A 3 -34.98 9.76 18.12
N THR A 4 -35.87 9.72 17.13
CA THR A 4 -35.52 9.67 15.70
C THR A 4 -34.78 10.93 15.24
N MET A 5 -35.21 12.09 15.74
CA MET A 5 -34.56 13.38 15.46
C MET A 5 -33.16 13.47 16.10
N ILE A 6 -33.01 12.98 17.33
CA ILE A 6 -31.71 12.91 18.03
C ILE A 6 -30.75 11.98 17.29
N LEU A 7 -31.21 10.80 16.84
CA LEU A 7 -30.42 9.87 16.03
C LEU A 7 -29.98 10.50 14.69
N TYR A 8 -30.85 11.25 14.04
CA TYR A 8 -30.53 11.92 12.77
C TYR A 8 -29.53 13.07 12.97
N LEU A 9 -29.66 13.87 14.05
CA LEU A 9 -28.69 14.88 14.45
C LEU A 9 -27.32 14.25 14.78
N TRP A 10 -27.31 13.12 15.49
CA TRP A 10 -26.09 12.37 15.77
C TRP A 10 -25.39 11.89 14.49
N LYS A 11 -26.15 11.36 13.53
CA LYS A 11 -25.65 11.02 12.20
C LYS A 11 -25.08 12.23 11.47
N CYS A 12 -25.63 13.43 11.64
CA CYS A 12 -25.07 14.64 11.03
C CYS A 12 -23.79 15.12 11.73
N MET A 13 -23.68 14.97 13.05
CA MET A 13 -22.49 15.34 13.83
C MET A 13 -21.28 14.45 13.52
N ILE A 14 -21.51 13.15 13.26
CA ILE A 14 -20.45 12.13 13.14
C ILE A 14 -20.34 11.54 11.73
N GLY A 15 -21.38 11.67 10.91
CA GLY A 15 -21.47 11.08 9.58
C GLY A 15 -20.62 11.75 8.50
N PRO A 16 -20.77 11.26 7.25
CA PRO A 16 -19.92 11.61 6.12
C PRO A 16 -19.82 13.11 5.88
N ARG A 17 -18.67 13.56 5.39
CA ARG A 17 -18.50 14.93 4.90
C ARG A 17 -18.72 14.96 3.40
N LEU A 18 -19.50 15.91 2.92
CA LEU A 18 -19.66 16.19 1.49
C LEU A 18 -18.62 17.24 1.08
N ASN A 19 -17.69 16.87 0.21
CA ASN A 19 -16.52 17.67 -0.13
C ASN A 19 -16.77 18.58 -1.34
N ALA A 20 -17.65 18.21 -2.29
CA ALA A 20 -17.85 18.95 -3.55
C ALA A 20 -18.96 20.04 -3.56
N VAL A 21 -19.37 20.57 -2.40
CA VAL A 21 -20.14 21.85 -2.34
C VAL A 21 -19.43 22.91 -1.49
N LEU A 22 -18.33 22.54 -0.83
CA LEU A 22 -17.54 23.45 -0.01
C LEU A 22 -16.09 23.36 -0.45
N ILE A 23 -15.75 24.20 -1.43
CA ILE A 23 -14.36 24.63 -1.64
C ILE A 23 -13.83 25.11 -0.29
N GLY A 24 -12.81 24.43 0.20
CA GLY A 24 -11.95 24.90 1.29
C GLY A 24 -12.60 24.86 2.67
N HIS A 25 -12.35 23.78 3.41
CA HIS A 25 -11.98 23.96 4.81
C HIS A 25 -10.94 22.93 5.21
N GLU A 26 -9.70 23.40 5.30
CA GLU A 26 -8.64 22.78 6.06
C GLU A 26 -9.13 22.45 7.47
N ARG A 27 -8.89 21.22 7.93
CA ARG A 27 -8.80 20.93 9.36
C ARG A 27 -7.68 19.94 9.61
N LEU A 28 -6.55 20.52 9.99
CA LEU A 28 -5.45 19.86 10.65
C LEU A 28 -5.98 19.08 11.87
N ASN A 29 -5.80 17.76 11.89
CA ASN A 29 -5.95 16.93 13.08
C ASN A 29 -4.78 17.12 14.07
N ILE A 30 -4.27 18.36 14.24
CA ILE A 30 -3.11 18.73 15.08
C ILE A 30 -3.18 18.08 16.47
N VAL A 31 -4.37 18.05 17.07
CA VAL A 31 -4.56 17.56 18.44
C VAL A 31 -4.22 16.07 18.57
N ARG A 32 -4.56 15.25 17.56
CA ARG A 32 -4.19 13.83 17.52
C ARG A 32 -2.70 13.65 17.21
N TYR A 33 -2.11 14.56 16.44
CA TYR A 33 -0.69 14.54 16.07
C TYR A 33 0.23 14.94 17.22
N ILE A 34 -0.08 16.02 17.94
CA ILE A 34 0.69 16.43 19.13
C ILE A 34 0.67 15.30 20.17
N GLY A 35 -0.49 14.65 20.39
CA GLY A 35 -0.59 13.55 21.35
C GLY A 35 0.27 12.32 21.02
N ILE A 36 0.46 11.98 19.74
CA ILE A 36 1.14 10.74 19.31
C ILE A 36 2.61 10.96 18.93
N LEU A 37 2.94 12.07 18.25
CA LEU A 37 4.32 12.40 17.88
C LEU A 37 5.10 12.99 19.05
N ALA A 38 4.43 13.76 19.90
CA ALA A 38 5.09 14.38 21.02
C ALA A 38 5.03 13.53 22.29
N SER A 39 4.40 12.34 22.34
CA SER A 39 4.42 11.49 23.54
C SER A 39 5.82 11.12 24.07
N PRO A 40 6.85 10.86 23.24
CA PRO A 40 8.19 10.53 23.76
C PRO A 40 8.92 11.75 24.33
N VAL A 41 8.47 12.98 24.03
CA VAL A 41 9.09 14.24 24.47
C VAL A 41 8.24 14.93 25.55
N LEU A 42 6.92 14.93 25.36
CA LEU A 42 5.91 15.42 26.29
C LEU A 42 5.94 14.60 27.55
N ILE A 43 5.85 13.26 27.53
CA ILE A 43 5.76 12.50 28.79
C ILE A 43 6.95 12.79 29.73
N PRO A 44 8.21 12.80 29.26
CA PRO A 44 9.34 13.25 30.09
C PRO A 44 9.27 14.73 30.50
N ALA A 45 8.81 15.63 29.62
CA ALA A 45 8.66 17.05 29.94
C ALA A 45 7.52 17.33 30.96
N MET A 46 6.42 16.58 30.87
CA MET A 46 5.27 16.60 31.78
C MET A 46 5.69 16.06 33.16
N TYR A 47 6.50 14.99 33.18
CA TYR A 47 7.10 14.45 34.39
C TYR A 47 8.04 15.45 35.07
N ARG A 48 8.96 16.07 34.31
CA ARG A 48 9.87 17.10 34.83
C ARG A 48 9.16 18.34 35.39
N ARG A 49 7.92 18.62 34.96
CA ARG A 49 7.11 19.74 35.42
C ARG A 49 6.13 19.39 36.55
N GLY A 50 6.23 18.20 37.14
CA GLY A 50 5.36 17.78 38.24
C GLY A 50 3.90 17.57 37.83
N MET A 51 3.58 17.42 36.54
CA MET A 51 2.19 17.33 36.08
C MET A 51 1.48 16.02 36.46
N PHE A 52 2.20 15.06 37.04
CA PHE A 52 1.64 13.82 37.61
C PHE A 52 1.37 13.91 39.12
N GLU A 53 1.62 15.06 39.75
CA GLU A 53 1.19 15.34 41.12
C GLU A 53 -0.30 15.71 41.16
N PRO A 54 -0.99 15.63 42.32
CA PRO A 54 -2.44 15.85 42.41
C PRO A 54 -2.93 17.17 41.79
N ASP A 55 -2.19 18.26 41.97
CA ASP A 55 -2.51 19.57 41.40
C ASP A 55 -2.27 19.62 39.88
N GLY A 56 -1.20 18.97 39.41
CA GLY A 56 -0.92 18.81 37.99
C GLY A 56 -1.96 17.96 37.26
N LEU A 57 -2.41 16.86 37.88
CA LEU A 57 -3.48 16.01 37.37
C LEU A 57 -4.80 16.77 37.29
N ARG A 58 -5.12 17.61 38.28
CA ARG A 58 -6.31 18.48 38.26
C ARG A 58 -6.26 19.46 37.09
N GLN A 59 -5.12 20.09 36.84
CA GLN A 59 -4.94 20.99 35.69
C GLN A 59 -5.08 20.23 34.37
N LEU A 60 -4.43 19.06 34.21
CA LEU A 60 -4.56 18.22 33.02
C LEU A 60 -6.01 17.80 32.76
N LEU A 61 -6.75 17.46 33.81
CA LEU A 61 -8.17 17.14 33.71
C LEU A 61 -8.98 18.34 33.23
N GLN A 62 -8.77 19.53 33.81
CA GLN A 62 -9.44 20.77 33.38
C GLN A 62 -9.14 21.11 31.92
N PHE A 63 -7.87 21.04 31.51
CA PHE A 63 -7.47 21.24 30.11
C PHE A 63 -8.12 20.21 29.18
N SER A 64 -8.15 18.94 29.58
CA SER A 64 -8.76 17.87 28.79
C SER A 64 -10.27 18.08 28.62
N ILE A 65 -10.97 18.48 29.68
CA ILE A 65 -12.40 18.83 29.65
C ILE A 65 -12.63 20.04 28.75
N ALA A 66 -11.82 21.10 28.86
CA ALA A 66 -11.95 22.28 28.02
C ALA A 66 -11.77 21.94 26.53
N ILE A 67 -10.72 21.18 26.18
CA ILE A 67 -10.49 20.71 24.80
C ILE A 67 -11.67 19.85 24.32
N PHE A 68 -12.17 18.95 25.16
CA PHE A 68 -13.34 18.13 24.85
C PHE A 68 -14.59 18.97 24.59
N LEU A 69 -14.88 19.96 25.43
CA LEU A 69 -16.04 20.85 25.27
C LEU A 69 -15.96 21.67 23.99
N VAL A 70 -14.78 22.24 23.68
CA VAL A 70 -14.56 22.96 22.41
C VAL A 70 -14.77 22.02 21.21
N TYR A 71 -14.20 20.82 21.26
CA TYR A 71 -14.36 19.81 20.21
C TYR A 71 -15.83 19.37 20.04
N ALA A 72 -16.52 19.08 21.14
CA ALA A 72 -17.93 18.69 21.15
C ALA A 72 -18.83 19.81 20.60
N SER A 73 -18.57 21.05 21.00
CA SER A 73 -19.30 22.23 20.51
C SER A 73 -19.09 22.44 19.01
N ALA A 74 -17.84 22.32 18.53
CA ALA A 74 -17.53 22.41 17.10
C ALA A 74 -18.22 21.30 16.29
N ARG A 75 -18.32 20.07 16.84
CA ARG A 75 -19.04 18.96 16.22
C ARG A 75 -20.55 19.19 16.20
N ALA A 76 -21.13 19.73 17.27
CA ALA A 76 -22.55 20.02 17.37
C ALA A 76 -22.96 21.12 16.38
N LEU A 77 -22.22 22.23 16.35
CA LEU A 77 -22.44 23.33 15.39
C LEU A 77 -22.27 22.86 13.94
N GLY A 78 -21.24 22.07 13.66
CA GLY A 78 -21.05 21.46 12.34
C GLY A 78 -22.19 20.50 11.95
N GLY A 79 -22.71 19.72 12.90
CA GLY A 79 -23.86 18.83 12.70
C GLY A 79 -25.15 19.59 12.43
N LEU A 80 -25.41 20.67 13.17
CA LEU A 80 -26.56 21.55 12.94
C LEU A 80 -26.49 22.21 11.55
N GLY A 81 -25.33 22.73 11.15
CA GLY A 81 -25.13 23.30 9.82
C GLY A 81 -25.44 22.29 8.70
N ARG A 82 -25.06 21.02 8.88
CA ARG A 82 -25.37 19.93 7.95
C ARG A 82 -26.86 19.58 7.91
N LEU A 83 -27.55 19.61 9.05
CA LEU A 83 -29.00 19.38 9.09
C LEU A 83 -29.79 20.43 8.33
N VAL A 84 -29.38 21.69 8.45
CA VAL A 84 -30.05 22.80 7.75
C VAL A 84 -29.81 22.71 6.24
N ASN A 85 -28.66 22.18 5.81
CA ASN A 85 -28.31 22.06 4.39
C ASN A 85 -29.20 21.00 3.66
N PRO A 86 -30.03 21.41 2.69
CA PRO A 86 -30.92 20.50 1.98
C PRO A 86 -30.18 19.48 1.10
N THR A 87 -29.08 19.89 0.47
CA THR A 87 -28.24 19.00 -0.35
C THR A 87 -27.59 17.91 0.49
N TYR A 88 -27.13 18.25 1.69
CA TYR A 88 -26.57 17.26 2.62
C TYR A 88 -27.62 16.27 3.12
N ARG A 89 -28.85 16.73 3.42
CA ARG A 89 -29.95 15.83 3.79
C ARG A 89 -30.27 14.85 2.66
N GLN A 90 -30.40 15.34 1.43
CA GLN A 90 -30.60 14.48 0.27
C GLN A 90 -29.47 13.45 0.11
N PHE A 91 -28.22 13.88 0.24
CA PHE A 91 -27.06 12.99 0.20
C PHE A 91 -27.12 11.92 1.31
N MET A 92 -27.45 12.31 2.54
CA MET A 92 -27.58 11.38 3.67
C MET A 92 -28.68 10.36 3.44
N ASP A 93 -29.83 10.81 2.92
CA ASP A 93 -30.97 9.95 2.65
C ASP A 93 -30.64 8.95 1.53
N GLU A 94 -30.08 9.43 0.41
CA GLU A 94 -29.64 8.58 -0.72
C GLU A 94 -28.56 7.57 -0.27
N THR A 95 -27.56 8.00 0.52
CA THR A 95 -26.50 7.10 0.99
C THR A 95 -27.01 6.09 2.02
N SER A 96 -27.91 6.50 2.92
CA SER A 96 -28.47 5.62 3.94
C SER A 96 -29.42 4.55 3.39
N SER A 97 -29.95 4.76 2.19
CA SER A 97 -30.75 3.78 1.46
C SER A 97 -29.93 2.65 0.85
N ILE A 98 -28.59 2.79 0.79
CA ILE A 98 -27.70 1.79 0.19
C ILE A 98 -27.49 0.64 1.17
N THR A 99 -27.93 -0.54 0.75
CA THR A 99 -27.65 -1.83 1.36
C THR A 99 -26.58 -2.61 0.58
N PRO A 100 -25.98 -3.68 1.13
CA PRO A 100 -25.07 -4.55 0.39
C PRO A 100 -25.66 -5.18 -0.88
N ALA A 101 -27.00 -5.28 -0.97
CA ALA A 101 -27.72 -5.80 -2.13
C ALA A 101 -28.06 -4.72 -3.18
N THR A 102 -27.65 -3.48 -2.96
CA THR A 102 -27.99 -2.36 -3.85
C THR A 102 -27.37 -2.57 -5.22
N HIS A 103 -28.18 -2.32 -6.26
CA HIS A 103 -27.73 -2.42 -7.63
C HIS A 103 -26.54 -1.50 -7.90
N LYS A 104 -25.49 -2.02 -8.54
CA LYS A 104 -24.24 -1.29 -8.80
C LYS A 104 -24.47 0.06 -9.47
N GLY A 105 -25.36 0.14 -10.46
CA GLY A 105 -25.69 1.40 -11.14
C GLY A 105 -26.16 2.52 -10.20
N VAL A 106 -26.82 2.20 -9.08
CA VAL A 106 -27.20 3.18 -8.05
C VAL A 106 -25.96 3.69 -7.31
N ILE A 107 -25.04 2.79 -6.95
CA ILE A 107 -23.75 3.14 -6.34
C ILE A 107 -22.95 4.03 -7.29
N GLU A 108 -22.92 3.73 -8.59
CA GLU A 108 -22.22 4.54 -9.57
C GLU A 108 -22.80 5.95 -9.69
N ASN A 109 -24.13 6.07 -9.72
CA ASN A 109 -24.80 7.36 -9.77
C ASN A 109 -24.54 8.17 -8.50
N LEU A 110 -24.55 7.54 -7.33
CA LEU A 110 -24.23 8.21 -6.07
C LEU A 110 -22.79 8.76 -6.09
N ILE A 111 -21.81 7.92 -6.46
CA ILE A 111 -20.40 8.27 -6.53
C ILE A 111 -20.14 9.40 -7.55
N ARG A 112 -20.86 9.40 -8.67
CA ARG A 112 -20.78 10.49 -9.67
C ARG A 112 -21.37 11.80 -9.16
N LYS A 113 -22.43 11.71 -8.36
CA LYS A 113 -23.20 12.88 -7.87
C LYS A 113 -22.56 13.53 -6.65
N TYR A 114 -21.93 12.75 -5.77
CA TYR A 114 -21.41 13.21 -4.50
C TYR A 114 -19.97 12.76 -4.28
N ASP A 115 -19.07 13.72 -4.07
CA ASP A 115 -17.75 13.45 -3.50
C ASP A 115 -17.84 13.57 -1.98
N CYS A 116 -17.73 12.43 -1.29
CA CYS A 116 -17.75 12.37 0.17
C CYS A 116 -16.56 11.57 0.71
N ASP A 117 -16.31 11.68 2.02
CA ASP A 117 -15.28 10.91 2.71
C ASP A 117 -15.32 9.43 2.31
N PHE A 118 -14.23 8.93 1.70
CA PHE A 118 -14.17 7.59 1.10
C PHE A 118 -14.60 6.47 2.07
N ARG A 119 -14.33 6.62 3.37
CA ARG A 119 -14.77 5.67 4.41
C ARG A 119 -16.27 5.40 4.42
N TYR A 120 -17.09 6.34 3.97
CA TYR A 120 -18.55 6.20 3.92
C TYR A 120 -19.07 5.78 2.54
N TRP A 121 -18.20 5.64 1.55
CA TRP A 121 -18.62 5.08 0.26
C TRP A 121 -19.08 3.63 0.47
N PRO A 122 -20.17 3.21 -0.19
CA PRO A 122 -20.52 1.81 -0.25
C PRO A 122 -19.44 1.02 -0.98
N ALA A 123 -19.20 -0.23 -0.58
CA ALA A 123 -18.33 -1.12 -1.33
C ALA A 123 -19.02 -1.48 -2.65
N TYR A 124 -18.33 -1.23 -3.77
CA TYR A 124 -18.80 -1.58 -5.10
C TYR A 124 -18.64 -3.08 -5.39
N TYR A 125 -17.60 -3.68 -4.81
CA TYR A 125 -17.26 -5.08 -4.94
C TYR A 125 -16.82 -5.64 -3.58
N ASN A 126 -17.24 -6.86 -3.25
CA ASN A 126 -16.77 -7.58 -2.07
C ASN A 126 -16.05 -8.84 -2.54
N ALA A 127 -14.77 -8.97 -2.20
CA ALA A 127 -13.98 -10.15 -2.51
C ALA A 127 -14.55 -11.37 -1.78
N SER A 128 -14.61 -12.50 -2.48
CA SER A 128 -15.21 -13.71 -1.93
C SER A 128 -14.21 -14.61 -1.19
N GLY A 129 -12.91 -14.38 -1.38
CA GLY A 129 -11.85 -15.19 -0.78
C GLY A 129 -11.79 -16.62 -1.31
N LYS A 130 -12.48 -16.91 -2.42
CA LYS A 130 -12.47 -18.22 -3.10
C LYS A 130 -11.29 -18.35 -4.07
N THR A 131 -10.21 -17.60 -3.86
CA THR A 131 -8.93 -17.79 -4.53
C THR A 131 -8.34 -19.15 -4.13
N PRO A 132 -7.50 -19.79 -4.97
CA PRO A 132 -6.90 -21.07 -4.60
C PRO A 132 -6.01 -20.84 -3.38
N GLU A 133 -6.47 -21.35 -2.23
CA GLU A 133 -5.86 -21.27 -0.90
C GLU A 133 -5.38 -19.86 -0.46
N LEU A 134 -6.20 -19.19 0.37
CA LEU A 134 -5.82 -17.97 1.07
C LEU A 134 -4.56 -18.24 1.91
N PHE A 135 -3.38 -17.96 1.34
CA PHE A 135 -2.13 -18.24 2.00
C PHE A 135 -1.86 -17.14 3.02
N GLN A 136 -2.16 -17.43 4.27
CA GLN A 136 -1.49 -16.75 5.36
C GLN A 136 -0.01 -17.14 5.24
N LEU A 137 0.87 -16.15 5.02
CA LEU A 137 2.27 -16.36 5.40
C LEU A 137 2.22 -16.91 6.83
N PRO A 138 2.74 -18.13 7.09
CA PRO A 138 2.92 -18.52 8.46
C PRO A 138 3.75 -17.40 9.05
N ALA A 139 3.17 -16.67 10.02
CA ALA A 139 4.00 -15.86 10.89
C ALA A 139 5.14 -16.79 11.27
N ASN A 140 6.40 -16.39 11.03
CA ASN A 140 7.52 -17.24 11.33
C ASN A 140 7.68 -17.26 12.85
N SER A 141 6.68 -17.82 13.53
CA SER A 141 6.49 -17.88 14.96
C SER A 141 7.59 -18.73 15.59
N SER A 142 8.13 -19.66 14.78
CA SER A 142 9.33 -20.46 15.02
C SER A 142 10.62 -19.64 15.01
N TYR A 143 10.67 -18.47 14.35
CA TYR A 143 11.84 -17.59 14.39
C TYR A 143 11.93 -16.90 15.74
N SER A 144 13.05 -17.09 16.42
CA SER A 144 13.35 -16.49 17.71
C SER A 144 14.74 -15.91 17.73
N GLU A 145 14.87 -14.67 18.21
CA GLU A 145 16.15 -14.07 18.59
C GLU A 145 16.36 -14.10 20.10
N GLY A 146 15.46 -14.79 20.83
CA GLY A 146 15.38 -14.80 22.28
C GLY A 146 14.13 -14.08 22.79
N ILE A 147 13.60 -14.57 23.91
CA ILE A 147 12.30 -14.18 24.46
C ILE A 147 12.13 -12.66 24.63
N VAL A 148 13.19 -11.96 25.05
CA VAL A 148 13.16 -10.50 25.27
C VAL A 148 12.93 -9.76 23.95
N TRP A 149 13.68 -10.10 22.91
CA TRP A 149 13.57 -9.44 21.60
C TRP A 149 12.27 -9.80 20.90
N ASP A 150 11.83 -11.05 21.02
CA ASP A 150 10.58 -11.51 20.44
C ASP A 150 9.38 -10.79 21.07
N TRP A 151 9.38 -10.57 22.39
CA TRP A 151 8.35 -9.79 23.08
C TRP A 151 8.37 -8.32 22.66
N LEU A 152 9.55 -7.71 22.56
CA LEU A 152 9.69 -6.29 22.15
C LEU A 152 9.33 -6.08 20.67
N SER A 153 9.47 -7.11 19.83
CA SER A 153 9.25 -7.01 18.39
C SER A 153 7.83 -6.56 18.02
N GLY A 154 6.79 -7.02 18.73
CA GLY A 154 5.40 -6.68 18.45
C GLY A 154 5.10 -5.19 18.63
N PRO A 155 5.32 -4.60 19.82
CA PRO A 155 5.15 -3.17 20.03
C PRO A 155 5.95 -2.32 19.03
N VAL A 156 7.20 -2.71 18.73
CA VAL A 156 8.05 -2.01 17.76
C VAL A 156 7.46 -2.11 16.34
N ALA A 157 6.96 -3.28 15.94
CA ALA A 157 6.29 -3.49 14.65
C ALA A 157 5.10 -2.53 14.48
N HIS A 158 4.22 -2.46 15.47
CA HIS A 158 2.98 -1.68 15.41
C HIS A 158 3.17 -0.16 15.57
N THR A 159 4.31 0.30 16.08
CA THR A 159 4.56 1.72 16.39
C THR A 159 5.60 2.37 15.48
N VAL A 160 6.75 1.74 15.28
CA VAL A 160 7.90 2.31 14.58
C VAL A 160 8.12 1.63 13.24
N ALA A 161 8.28 0.30 13.21
CA ALA A 161 8.74 -0.39 12.00
C ALA A 161 7.74 -0.23 10.84
N ARG A 162 6.43 -0.40 11.09
CA ARG A 162 5.40 -0.17 10.06
C ARG A 162 5.49 1.21 9.42
N ARG A 163 5.75 2.25 10.24
CA ARG A 163 5.79 3.64 9.79
C ARG A 163 7.03 3.94 8.93
N LEU A 164 8.14 3.26 9.22
CA LEU A 164 9.36 3.34 8.42
C LEU A 164 9.26 2.51 7.15
N MET A 165 8.61 1.34 7.22
CA MET A 165 8.42 0.45 6.07
C MET A 165 7.43 1.02 5.05
N TYR A 166 6.35 1.65 5.51
CA TYR A 166 5.30 2.25 4.69
C TYR A 166 5.00 3.70 5.13
N PRO A 167 5.91 4.65 4.87
CA PRO A 167 5.71 6.05 5.22
C PRO A 167 4.49 6.67 4.53
N GLY A 168 4.07 6.17 3.37
CA GLY A 168 2.85 6.62 2.71
C GLY A 168 1.56 6.37 3.50
N SER A 169 1.56 5.44 4.47
CA SER A 169 0.45 5.23 5.40
C SER A 169 0.35 6.29 6.51
N LEU A 170 1.33 7.17 6.61
CA LEU A 170 1.34 8.23 7.61
C LEU A 170 0.41 9.36 7.18
N GLN A 171 -0.60 9.63 8.01
CA GLN A 171 -1.54 10.72 7.73
C GLN A 171 -0.84 12.08 7.57
N LEU A 172 0.28 12.35 8.26
CA LEU A 172 1.05 13.58 8.06
C LEU A 172 1.60 13.70 6.62
N MET A 173 2.10 12.59 6.06
CA MET A 173 2.61 12.56 4.69
C MET A 173 1.46 12.70 3.68
N GLN A 174 0.36 11.99 3.91
CA GLN A 174 -0.87 12.10 3.11
C GLN A 174 -1.43 13.52 3.12
N ASP A 175 -1.49 14.16 4.29
CA ASP A 175 -1.95 15.54 4.45
C ASP A 175 -1.06 16.52 3.66
N ALA A 176 0.26 16.30 3.65
CA ALA A 176 1.22 17.10 2.88
C ALA A 176 1.08 16.88 1.36
N LEU A 177 0.71 15.68 0.92
CA LEU A 177 0.52 15.32 -0.49
C LEU A 177 -0.92 15.53 -0.99
N ARG A 178 -1.84 15.92 -0.11
CA ARG A 178 -3.29 15.92 -0.38
C ARG A 178 -3.69 16.69 -1.63
N LYS A 179 -3.07 17.85 -1.89
CA LYS A 179 -3.32 18.61 -3.12
C LYS A 179 -2.94 17.81 -4.37
N ASN A 180 -1.74 17.24 -4.40
CA ASN A 180 -1.25 16.46 -5.54
C ASN A 180 -2.11 15.21 -5.77
N LEU A 181 -2.54 14.54 -4.70
CA LEU A 181 -3.45 13.39 -4.77
C LEU A 181 -4.78 13.77 -5.40
N LEU A 182 -5.39 14.87 -4.95
CA LEU A 182 -6.66 15.36 -5.49
C LEU A 182 -6.54 15.76 -6.96
N ASP A 183 -5.52 16.56 -7.30
CA ASP A 183 -5.30 17.05 -8.67
C ASP A 183 -5.04 15.89 -9.64
N SER A 184 -4.23 14.91 -9.23
CA SER A 184 -3.88 13.76 -10.09
C SER A 184 -5.05 12.80 -10.24
N ARG A 185 -5.83 12.57 -9.18
CA ARG A 185 -7.08 11.79 -9.25
C ARG A 185 -8.11 12.46 -10.16
N LEU A 186 -8.24 13.79 -10.10
CA LEU A 186 -9.12 14.55 -11.00
C LEU A 186 -8.69 14.39 -12.47
N ILE A 187 -7.39 14.41 -12.74
CA ILE A 187 -6.83 14.16 -14.08
C ILE A 187 -7.20 12.75 -14.56
N LEU A 188 -7.04 11.72 -13.73
CA LEU A 188 -7.42 10.35 -14.07
C LEU A 188 -8.91 10.24 -14.41
N MET A 189 -9.78 10.84 -13.60
CA MET A 189 -11.23 10.79 -13.81
C MET A 189 -11.68 11.58 -15.05
N THR A 190 -11.15 12.78 -15.26
CA THR A 190 -11.63 13.70 -16.31
C THR A 190 -10.95 13.47 -17.66
N LYS A 191 -9.62 13.27 -17.69
CA LYS A 191 -8.86 13.11 -18.94
C LYS A 191 -8.73 11.65 -19.39
N HIS A 192 -8.80 10.71 -18.46
CA HIS A 192 -8.65 9.28 -18.76
C HIS A 192 -9.94 8.48 -18.52
N SER A 193 -11.06 9.13 -18.23
CA SER A 193 -12.33 8.48 -17.94
C SER A 193 -12.22 7.42 -16.83
N GLY A 194 -11.33 7.67 -15.86
CA GLY A 194 -11.05 6.79 -14.75
C GLY A 194 -12.24 6.61 -13.83
N GLN A 195 -12.46 5.36 -13.42
CA GLN A 195 -13.52 4.93 -12.53
C GLN A 195 -12.93 4.60 -11.17
N ARG A 196 -13.10 5.51 -10.21
CA ARG A 196 -12.71 5.26 -8.82
C ARG A 196 -13.73 4.37 -8.14
N ARG A 197 -13.30 3.30 -7.48
CA ARG A 197 -14.17 2.35 -6.79
C ARG A 197 -13.58 1.96 -5.43
N LYS A 198 -14.49 1.69 -4.49
CA LYS A 198 -14.18 1.00 -3.25
C LYS A 198 -14.43 -0.48 -3.44
N ILE A 199 -13.40 -1.29 -3.21
CA ILE A 199 -13.54 -2.75 -3.12
C ILE A 199 -13.26 -3.18 -1.69
N ARG A 200 -13.94 -4.23 -1.20
CA ARG A 200 -13.72 -4.78 0.13
C ARG A 200 -12.95 -6.09 0.04
N ALA A 201 -11.82 -6.13 0.72
CA ALA A 201 -11.02 -7.33 0.90
C ALA A 201 -11.63 -8.27 1.96
N VAL A 202 -11.16 -9.51 1.96
CA VAL A 202 -11.66 -10.60 2.83
C VAL A 202 -11.43 -10.36 4.32
N ASP A 203 -10.39 -9.60 4.64
CA ASP A 203 -10.06 -9.16 6.00
C ASP A 203 -10.95 -7.99 6.49
N GLY A 204 -11.91 -7.57 5.66
CA GLY A 204 -12.83 -6.48 5.94
C GLY A 204 -12.29 -5.09 5.59
N ASN A 205 -11.05 -4.99 5.10
CA ASN A 205 -10.50 -3.71 4.69
C ASN A 205 -11.10 -3.21 3.38
N ASP A 206 -11.34 -1.89 3.32
CA ASP A 206 -11.73 -1.18 2.11
C ASP A 206 -10.47 -0.74 1.36
N ILE A 207 -10.40 -1.04 0.07
CA ILE A 207 -9.30 -0.67 -0.81
C ILE A 207 -9.80 0.35 -1.84
N ASP A 208 -9.08 1.47 -1.93
CA ASP A 208 -9.31 2.52 -2.93
C ASP A 208 -8.62 2.17 -4.24
N THR A 209 -9.42 2.11 -5.31
CA THR A 209 -8.98 1.68 -6.63
C THR A 209 -9.39 2.69 -7.70
N MET A 210 -8.60 2.74 -8.78
CA MET A 210 -8.87 3.52 -9.97
C MET A 210 -8.69 2.64 -11.20
N PHE A 211 -9.78 2.42 -11.93
CA PHE A 211 -9.78 1.66 -13.18
C PHE A 211 -9.90 2.59 -14.38
N VAL A 212 -9.03 2.41 -15.37
CA VAL A 212 -9.14 3.05 -16.69
C VAL A 212 -9.29 1.97 -17.73
N ASP A 213 -10.47 1.92 -18.36
CA ASP A 213 -10.76 0.97 -19.43
C ASP A 213 -10.29 1.51 -20.77
N ARG A 214 -9.49 0.72 -21.49
CA ARG A 214 -9.04 1.01 -22.85
C ARG A 214 -9.55 0.00 -23.87
N ARG A 215 -10.42 -0.94 -23.49
CA ARG A 215 -11.15 -1.80 -24.42
C ARG A 215 -12.06 -0.91 -25.27
N GLY A 216 -11.72 -0.74 -26.55
CA GLY A 216 -12.39 0.19 -27.47
C GLY A 216 -11.59 1.44 -27.84
N SER A 217 -10.40 1.64 -27.24
CA SER A 217 -9.41 2.57 -27.79
C SER A 217 -8.70 1.95 -29.01
N SER A 218 -8.01 2.77 -29.82
CA SER A 218 -7.27 2.26 -30.98
C SER A 218 -6.15 1.29 -30.57
N GLY A 219 -6.16 0.08 -31.14
CA GLY A 219 -5.14 -0.96 -30.91
C GLY A 219 -5.59 -2.06 -29.92
N SER A 220 -4.76 -3.11 -29.79
CA SER A 220 -5.07 -4.29 -28.97
C SER A 220 -4.61 -4.22 -27.51
N ASN A 221 -3.79 -3.22 -27.15
CA ASN A 221 -3.24 -3.11 -25.79
C ASN A 221 -4.34 -2.98 -24.71
N GLY A 222 -5.47 -2.36 -25.06
CA GLY A 222 -6.59 -2.19 -24.13
C GLY A 222 -7.23 -3.51 -23.67
N GLU A 223 -7.01 -4.62 -24.39
CA GLU A 223 -7.47 -5.95 -23.98
C GLU A 223 -6.67 -6.52 -22.79
N TYR A 224 -5.50 -5.98 -22.50
CA TYR A 224 -4.69 -6.37 -21.35
C TYR A 224 -4.92 -5.41 -20.18
N LEU A 225 -5.04 -5.98 -18.99
CA LEU A 225 -5.13 -5.23 -17.75
C LEU A 225 -3.76 -5.18 -17.08
N VAL A 226 -3.26 -3.98 -16.81
CA VAL A 226 -2.06 -3.77 -16.00
C VAL A 226 -2.47 -3.38 -14.58
N ILE A 227 -2.26 -4.27 -13.63
CA ILE A 227 -2.49 -4.01 -12.20
C ILE A 227 -1.21 -3.42 -11.60
N CYS A 228 -1.29 -2.21 -11.06
CA CYS A 228 -0.14 -1.46 -10.58
C CYS A 228 0.01 -1.57 -9.06
N CYS A 229 1.12 -2.16 -8.58
CA CYS A 229 1.49 -2.25 -7.17
C CYS A 229 2.59 -1.21 -6.86
N GLU A 230 2.23 -0.19 -6.09
CA GLU A 230 3.08 0.97 -5.80
C GLU A 230 4.20 0.69 -4.79
N GLY A 231 5.09 1.67 -4.65
CA GLY A 231 6.14 1.67 -3.64
C GLY A 231 5.64 2.08 -2.25
N ASN A 232 6.53 2.07 -1.26
CA ASN A 232 6.20 2.32 0.16
C ASN A 232 5.72 3.74 0.51
N ALA A 233 5.90 4.66 -0.43
CA ALA A 233 5.43 6.04 -0.42
C ALA A 233 4.66 6.38 -1.71
N GLY A 234 4.37 5.37 -2.53
CA GLY A 234 3.68 5.51 -3.80
C GLY A 234 2.17 5.49 -3.62
N PHE A 235 1.49 6.18 -4.54
CA PHE A 235 0.03 6.29 -4.61
C PHE A 235 -0.37 6.12 -6.06
N TYR A 236 -1.48 5.40 -6.33
CA TYR A 236 -1.89 5.14 -7.70
C TYR A 236 -2.17 6.45 -8.47
N GLU A 237 -2.56 7.50 -7.75
CA GLU A 237 -2.96 8.79 -8.31
C GLU A 237 -1.88 9.42 -9.20
N PHE A 238 -0.60 9.26 -8.84
CA PHE A 238 0.52 9.85 -9.58
C PHE A 238 1.74 8.92 -9.70
N GLY A 239 1.58 7.63 -9.38
CA GLY A 239 2.64 6.64 -9.43
C GLY A 239 2.76 5.92 -10.78
N ILE A 240 3.03 4.63 -10.72
CA ILE A 240 3.43 3.81 -11.88
C ILE A 240 2.32 3.55 -12.88
N MET A 241 1.05 3.85 -12.54
CA MET A 241 -0.09 3.79 -13.48
C MET A 241 0.14 4.61 -14.76
N GLY A 242 0.87 5.72 -14.68
CA GLY A 242 1.07 6.60 -15.82
C GLY A 242 1.78 5.93 -17.01
N THR A 243 2.68 4.98 -16.73
CA THR A 243 3.47 4.28 -17.76
C THR A 243 2.62 3.39 -18.68
N PRO A 244 1.83 2.42 -18.17
CA PRO A 244 0.94 1.62 -19.01
C PRO A 244 -0.18 2.46 -19.66
N LEU A 245 -0.67 3.50 -18.99
CA LEU A 245 -1.68 4.41 -19.57
C LEU A 245 -1.17 5.11 -20.84
N LYS A 246 0.09 5.58 -20.85
CA LYS A 246 0.73 6.19 -22.04
C LYS A 246 0.87 5.21 -23.20
N ARG A 247 0.81 3.90 -22.94
CA ARG A 247 0.86 2.83 -23.93
C ARG A 247 -0.51 2.25 -24.27
N ASN A 248 -1.58 2.91 -23.82
CA ASN A 248 -2.98 2.56 -24.13
C ASN A 248 -3.43 1.18 -23.61
N TYR A 249 -2.82 0.70 -22.53
CA TYR A 249 -3.31 -0.46 -21.79
C TYR A 249 -4.51 -0.10 -20.91
N SER A 250 -5.38 -1.06 -20.61
CA SER A 250 -6.30 -0.92 -19.49
C SER A 250 -5.51 -1.01 -18.19
N VAL A 251 -5.81 -0.17 -17.21
CA VAL A 251 -4.97 -0.06 -15.99
C VAL A 251 -5.85 -0.03 -14.76
N LEU A 252 -5.48 -0.83 -13.76
CA LEU A 252 -6.07 -0.83 -12.43
C LEU A 252 -5.00 -0.46 -11.42
N GLY A 253 -5.11 0.74 -10.87
CA GLY A 253 -4.29 1.17 -9.73
C GLY A 253 -5.08 1.07 -8.45
N TRP A 254 -4.36 0.93 -7.35
CA TRP A 254 -4.93 0.78 -6.03
C TRP A 254 -3.96 1.29 -4.97
N ASN A 255 -4.49 1.69 -3.81
CA ASN A 255 -3.69 2.16 -2.68
C ASN A 255 -3.58 1.07 -1.63
N HIS A 256 -2.36 0.86 -1.12
CA HIS A 256 -2.05 -0.05 0.00
C HIS A 256 -3.00 0.15 1.19
N PRO A 257 -3.26 -0.87 2.03
CA PRO A 257 -3.99 -0.67 3.28
C PRO A 257 -3.38 0.47 4.12
N GLY A 258 -4.25 1.38 4.58
CA GLY A 258 -3.87 2.59 5.31
C GLY A 258 -3.38 3.77 4.46
N PHE A 259 -3.39 3.66 3.13
CA PHE A 259 -3.05 4.77 2.22
C PHE A 259 -4.32 5.44 1.71
N GLU A 260 -4.44 6.76 1.95
CA GLU A 260 -5.52 7.61 1.44
C GLU A 260 -6.92 7.02 1.70
N GLY A 261 -7.64 6.63 0.64
CA GLY A 261 -8.98 6.04 0.78
C GLY A 261 -8.95 4.65 1.44
N SER A 262 -7.86 3.90 1.32
CA SER A 262 -7.80 2.53 1.81
C SER A 262 -7.76 2.47 3.34
N SER A 263 -8.59 1.60 3.93
CA SER A 263 -8.58 1.34 5.37
C SER A 263 -7.47 0.36 5.77
N GLY A 264 -7.39 0.02 7.05
CA GLY A 264 -6.43 -0.97 7.54
C GLY A 264 -5.04 -0.40 7.78
N LEU A 265 -4.06 -1.30 7.80
CA LEU A 265 -2.65 -1.03 8.07
C LEU A 265 -1.79 -1.92 7.16
N PRO A 266 -0.67 -1.42 6.60
CA PRO A 266 0.12 -2.14 5.61
C PRO A 266 1.00 -3.23 6.25
N PHE A 267 0.38 -4.19 6.92
CA PHE A 267 1.02 -5.43 7.35
C PHE A 267 0.99 -6.44 6.20
N PRO A 268 1.94 -7.39 6.12
CA PRO A 268 2.01 -8.37 5.04
C PRO A 268 0.68 -9.10 4.75
N SER A 269 -0.06 -9.50 5.79
CA SER A 269 -1.35 -10.20 5.62
C SER A 269 -2.45 -9.31 5.02
N GLN A 270 -2.44 -8.01 5.32
CA GLN A 270 -3.41 -7.06 4.78
C GLN A 270 -3.03 -6.66 3.35
N GLU A 271 -1.73 -6.52 3.05
CA GLU A 271 -1.23 -6.34 1.68
C GLU A 271 -1.69 -7.50 0.77
N PHE A 272 -1.58 -8.73 1.26
CA PHE A 272 -2.00 -9.93 0.54
C PHE A 272 -3.52 -9.96 0.32
N SER A 273 -4.29 -9.70 1.38
CA SER A 273 -5.75 -9.62 1.29
C SER A 273 -6.20 -8.53 0.31
N ALA A 274 -5.49 -7.40 0.26
CA ALA A 274 -5.78 -6.30 -0.65
C ALA A 274 -5.49 -6.68 -2.11
N ILE A 275 -4.30 -7.19 -2.43
CA ILE A 275 -3.97 -7.53 -3.82
C ILE A 275 -4.80 -8.71 -4.34
N GLU A 276 -5.15 -9.68 -3.49
CA GLU A 276 -6.07 -10.75 -3.88
C GLU A 276 -7.44 -10.20 -4.25
N ALA A 277 -7.96 -9.23 -3.49
CA ALA A 277 -9.22 -8.56 -3.81
C ALA A 277 -9.13 -7.76 -5.12
N VAL A 278 -8.00 -7.09 -5.37
CA VAL A 278 -7.74 -6.34 -6.62
C VAL A 278 -7.66 -7.28 -7.82
N MET A 279 -6.99 -8.43 -7.68
CA MET A 279 -6.93 -9.47 -8.72
C MET A 279 -8.31 -10.08 -8.98
N GLU A 280 -9.06 -10.40 -7.93
CA GLU A 280 -10.42 -10.95 -8.04
C GLU A 280 -11.36 -9.96 -8.71
N TYR A 281 -11.27 -8.67 -8.36
CA TYR A 281 -12.00 -7.58 -8.98
C TYR A 281 -11.65 -7.43 -10.47
N GLY A 282 -10.35 -7.43 -10.81
CA GLY A 282 -9.89 -7.38 -12.21
C GLY A 282 -10.42 -8.53 -13.07
N ASN A 283 -10.45 -9.73 -12.51
CA ASN A 283 -10.90 -10.93 -13.22
C ASN A 283 -12.43 -11.03 -13.29
N LYS A 284 -13.09 -11.09 -12.12
CA LYS A 284 -14.51 -11.44 -12.03
C LYS A 284 -15.45 -10.26 -12.32
N GLU A 285 -15.05 -9.05 -11.94
CA GLU A 285 -15.91 -7.87 -12.06
C GLU A 285 -15.59 -7.04 -13.30
N LEU A 286 -14.31 -6.77 -13.55
CA LEU A 286 -13.89 -6.04 -14.74
C LEU A 286 -13.84 -6.93 -15.99
N GLY A 287 -13.85 -8.26 -15.84
CA GLY A 287 -13.95 -9.22 -16.94
C GLY A 287 -12.68 -9.42 -17.74
N PHE A 288 -11.50 -9.16 -17.16
CA PHE A 288 -10.23 -9.47 -17.82
C PHE A 288 -9.81 -10.90 -17.49
N PRO A 289 -9.62 -11.79 -18.48
CA PRO A 289 -9.17 -13.14 -18.20
C PRO A 289 -7.74 -13.10 -17.62
N ILE A 290 -7.43 -14.03 -16.72
CA ILE A 290 -6.16 -14.05 -15.97
C ILE A 290 -4.94 -14.00 -16.90
N ASP A 291 -4.98 -14.70 -18.04
CA ASP A 291 -3.93 -14.74 -19.06
C ASP A 291 -3.73 -13.43 -19.85
N LYS A 292 -4.60 -12.42 -19.62
CA LYS A 292 -4.45 -11.04 -20.10
C LYS A 292 -4.15 -10.03 -18.99
N ILE A 293 -3.90 -10.49 -17.75
CA ILE A 293 -3.50 -9.63 -16.64
C ILE A 293 -1.97 -9.59 -16.54
N VAL A 294 -1.40 -8.38 -16.51
CA VAL A 294 0.00 -8.13 -16.17
C VAL A 294 0.03 -7.43 -14.81
N VAL A 295 0.84 -7.94 -13.89
CA VAL A 295 1.08 -7.24 -12.61
C VAL A 295 2.37 -6.44 -12.74
N TYR A 296 2.29 -5.12 -12.56
CA TYR A 296 3.44 -4.22 -12.60
C TYR A 296 3.69 -3.64 -11.22
N ALA A 297 4.89 -3.87 -10.70
CA ALA A 297 5.28 -3.53 -9.35
C ALA A 297 6.50 -2.61 -9.32
N TRP A 298 6.50 -1.68 -8.37
CA TRP A 298 7.65 -0.84 -8.09
C TRP A 298 8.08 -0.97 -6.62
N SER A 299 9.39 -1.13 -6.41
CA SER A 299 10.01 -1.17 -5.08
C SER A 299 9.35 -2.20 -4.15
N ILE A 300 8.89 -1.80 -2.96
CA ILE A 300 8.23 -2.69 -1.98
C ILE A 300 7.01 -3.40 -2.57
N GLY A 301 6.32 -2.80 -3.56
CA GLY A 301 5.19 -3.40 -4.24
C GLY A 301 5.54 -4.71 -4.94
N GLY A 302 6.83 -4.98 -5.18
CA GLY A 302 7.32 -6.28 -5.67
C GLY A 302 6.96 -7.43 -4.74
N PHE A 303 6.90 -7.21 -3.42
CA PHE A 303 6.45 -8.21 -2.46
C PHE A 303 4.98 -8.58 -2.67
N THR A 304 4.12 -7.56 -2.77
CA THR A 304 2.69 -7.72 -2.98
C THR A 304 2.38 -8.34 -4.35
N ALA A 305 3.11 -7.93 -5.40
CA ALA A 305 2.95 -8.46 -6.74
C ALA A 305 3.49 -9.89 -6.90
N ALA A 306 4.58 -10.25 -6.21
CA ALA A 306 5.07 -11.63 -6.19
C ALA A 306 4.04 -12.58 -5.54
N HIS A 307 3.35 -12.13 -4.49
CA HIS A 307 2.23 -12.86 -3.90
C HIS A 307 1.09 -13.05 -4.91
N ALA A 308 0.71 -12.00 -5.64
CA ALA A 308 -0.30 -12.09 -6.69
C ALA A 308 0.10 -13.11 -7.78
N ALA A 309 1.34 -13.06 -8.26
CA ALA A 309 1.84 -13.97 -9.27
C ALA A 309 1.86 -15.43 -8.80
N ARG A 310 2.19 -15.66 -7.53
CA ARG A 310 2.09 -16.98 -6.89
C ARG A 310 0.65 -17.50 -6.84
N CYS A 311 -0.31 -16.69 -6.42
CA CYS A 311 -1.72 -17.08 -6.31
C CYS A 311 -2.42 -17.23 -7.67
N TYR A 312 -1.92 -16.52 -8.69
CA TYR A 312 -2.45 -16.52 -10.05
C TYR A 312 -1.32 -16.87 -11.04
N PRO A 313 -0.89 -18.14 -11.10
CA PRO A 313 0.28 -18.53 -11.89
C PRO A 313 0.09 -18.33 -13.40
N ASP A 314 -1.15 -18.23 -13.87
CA ASP A 314 -1.51 -18.06 -15.28
C ASP A 314 -1.54 -16.60 -15.74
N ILE A 315 -1.13 -15.62 -14.90
CA ILE A 315 -1.04 -14.23 -15.34
C ILE A 315 -0.12 -14.10 -16.56
N LYS A 316 -0.40 -13.10 -17.42
CA LYS A 316 0.39 -12.85 -18.62
C LYS A 316 1.87 -12.62 -18.33
N GLY A 317 2.17 -11.97 -17.21
CA GLY A 317 3.52 -11.76 -16.74
C GLY A 317 3.59 -10.80 -15.56
N LEU A 318 4.75 -10.82 -14.92
CA LEU A 318 5.07 -9.99 -13.77
C LEU A 318 6.21 -9.02 -14.14
N ILE A 319 6.01 -7.73 -13.92
CA ILE A 319 7.04 -6.70 -14.09
C ILE A 319 7.44 -6.21 -12.71
N ILE A 320 8.73 -6.27 -12.37
CA ILE A 320 9.26 -5.79 -11.10
C ILE A 320 10.33 -4.73 -11.39
N ASP A 321 10.08 -3.50 -10.98
CA ASP A 321 10.99 -2.37 -11.14
C ASP A 321 11.57 -1.95 -9.79
N ALA A 322 12.90 -1.93 -9.67
CA ALA A 322 13.63 -1.44 -8.51
C ALA A 322 13.23 -2.09 -7.17
N SER A 323 13.01 -3.40 -7.16
CA SER A 323 12.68 -4.18 -5.96
C SER A 323 13.90 -4.96 -5.43
N PHE A 324 13.66 -5.78 -4.42
CA PHE A 324 14.67 -6.50 -3.64
C PHE A 324 14.24 -7.95 -3.43
N ASP A 325 15.16 -8.81 -2.99
CA ASP A 325 14.89 -10.21 -2.66
C ASP A 325 14.30 -10.39 -1.26
N ASP A 326 14.87 -9.67 -0.28
CA ASP A 326 14.51 -9.72 1.13
C ASP A 326 14.74 -8.33 1.75
N VAL A 327 13.83 -7.87 2.60
CA VAL A 327 13.96 -6.58 3.28
C VAL A 327 14.98 -6.59 4.42
N LEU A 328 15.28 -7.76 5.02
CA LEU A 328 16.15 -7.82 6.20
C LEU A 328 17.56 -7.24 5.95
N PRO A 329 18.25 -7.58 4.84
CA PRO A 329 19.57 -7.03 4.52
C PRO A 329 19.56 -5.52 4.24
N LEU A 330 18.41 -4.96 3.84
CA LEU A 330 18.25 -3.51 3.65
C LEU A 330 18.07 -2.77 4.97
N ALA A 331 17.36 -3.38 5.91
CA ALA A 331 16.99 -2.73 7.16
C ALA A 331 18.10 -2.81 8.22
N THR A 332 18.74 -3.98 8.38
CA THR A 332 19.69 -4.25 9.48
C THR A 332 20.86 -3.24 9.53
N PRO A 333 21.50 -2.88 8.40
CA PRO A 333 22.62 -1.93 8.39
C PRO A 333 22.25 -0.50 8.78
N LYS A 334 20.94 -0.16 8.84
CA LYS A 334 20.46 1.16 9.25
C LYS A 334 20.41 1.33 10.77
N PHE A 335 20.63 0.26 11.54
CA PHE A 335 20.55 0.28 13.00
C PHE A 335 21.87 -0.12 13.68
N PRO A 336 22.19 0.46 14.85
CA PRO A 336 23.36 0.06 15.65
C PRO A 336 23.34 -1.43 16.01
N SER A 337 24.53 -2.05 16.11
CA SER A 337 24.71 -3.48 16.39
C SER A 337 23.89 -4.01 17.59
N PRO A 338 23.78 -3.30 18.74
CA PRO A 338 22.99 -3.78 19.88
C PRO A 338 21.49 -3.94 19.60
N LEU A 339 20.93 -3.22 18.61
CA LEU A 339 19.52 -3.29 18.25
C LEU A 339 19.24 -4.34 17.16
N GLN A 340 20.25 -4.88 16.50
CA GLN A 340 20.04 -5.80 15.38
C GLN A 340 19.21 -7.05 15.72
N PRO A 341 19.34 -7.69 16.90
CA PRO A 341 18.45 -8.80 17.27
C PRO A 341 16.97 -8.40 17.29
N LEU A 342 16.66 -7.21 17.84
CA LEU A 342 15.30 -6.66 17.83
C LEU A 342 14.81 -6.39 16.42
N ILE A 343 15.67 -5.85 15.54
CA ILE A 343 15.31 -5.57 14.13
C ILE A 343 15.06 -6.87 13.37
N ARG A 344 15.92 -7.90 13.54
CA ARG A 344 15.73 -9.23 12.96
C ARG A 344 14.42 -9.86 13.43
N ALA A 345 14.16 -9.86 14.74
CA ALA A 345 12.91 -10.36 15.31
C ALA A 345 11.69 -9.60 14.76
N THR A 346 11.75 -8.27 14.72
CA THR A 346 10.67 -7.42 14.20
C THR A 346 10.36 -7.72 12.74
N ILE A 347 11.38 -7.83 11.90
CA ILE A 347 11.23 -8.13 10.47
C ILE A 347 10.73 -9.55 10.29
N ARG A 348 11.42 -10.56 10.81
CA ARG A 348 11.06 -11.96 10.57
C ARG A 348 9.70 -12.37 11.14
N ARG A 349 9.25 -11.74 12.22
CA ARG A 349 7.97 -12.07 12.85
C ARG A 349 6.79 -11.26 12.31
N HIS A 350 7.01 -10.01 11.85
CA HIS A 350 5.91 -9.08 11.49
C HIS A 350 6.00 -8.48 10.09
N PHE A 351 7.18 -8.44 9.48
CA PHE A 351 7.45 -7.82 8.18
C PHE A 351 8.41 -8.68 7.34
N ASP A 352 8.14 -9.99 7.23
CA ASP A 352 8.99 -10.92 6.48
C ASP A 352 8.78 -10.77 4.97
N LEU A 353 9.18 -9.61 4.44
CA LEU A 353 9.05 -9.24 3.05
C LEU A 353 10.14 -9.92 2.22
N ASN A 354 9.93 -11.21 1.95
CA ASN A 354 10.83 -12.03 1.13
C ASN A 354 10.20 -12.26 -0.25
N VAL A 355 10.54 -11.39 -1.20
CA VAL A 355 10.04 -11.42 -2.58
C VAL A 355 10.57 -12.65 -3.30
N ALA A 356 11.84 -12.99 -3.11
CA ALA A 356 12.46 -14.13 -3.80
C ALA A 356 11.75 -15.45 -3.47
N ARG A 357 11.41 -15.67 -2.19
CA ARG A 357 10.65 -16.86 -1.74
C ARG A 357 9.29 -16.95 -2.42
N LEU A 358 8.57 -15.84 -2.58
CA LEU A 358 7.27 -15.84 -3.26
C LEU A 358 7.42 -16.12 -4.77
N LEU A 359 8.48 -15.59 -5.40
CA LEU A 359 8.73 -15.80 -6.82
C LEU A 359 9.17 -17.22 -7.18
N HIS A 360 9.72 -17.98 -6.23
CA HIS A 360 10.03 -19.40 -6.45
C HIS A 360 8.78 -20.20 -6.84
N ASP A 361 7.63 -19.83 -6.30
CA ASP A 361 6.34 -20.48 -6.60
C ASP A 361 5.69 -19.97 -7.89
N PHE A 362 6.29 -19.01 -8.59
CA PHE A 362 5.78 -18.47 -9.86
C PHE A 362 6.65 -18.93 -11.03
N SER A 363 6.05 -19.66 -11.97
CA SER A 363 6.73 -20.17 -13.17
C SER A 363 6.58 -19.27 -14.40
N GLY A 364 5.67 -18.30 -14.39
CA GLY A 364 5.38 -17.44 -15.53
C GLY A 364 6.49 -16.43 -15.88
N PRO A 365 6.28 -15.60 -16.93
CA PRO A 365 7.26 -14.60 -17.37
C PRO A 365 7.49 -13.52 -16.32
N VAL A 366 8.77 -13.21 -16.04
CA VAL A 366 9.17 -12.12 -15.13
C VAL A 366 10.10 -11.17 -15.87
N LEU A 367 9.77 -9.87 -15.86
CA LEU A 367 10.63 -8.79 -16.33
C LEU A 367 11.15 -7.99 -15.13
N LEU A 368 12.46 -8.05 -14.90
CA LEU A 368 13.14 -7.34 -13.82
C LEU A 368 13.83 -6.08 -14.37
N TYR A 369 13.44 -4.91 -13.89
CA TYR A 369 14.18 -3.66 -14.11
C TYR A 369 15.10 -3.38 -12.92
N ARG A 370 16.40 -3.64 -13.12
CA ARG A 370 17.43 -3.33 -12.14
C ARG A 370 18.00 -1.94 -12.38
N ARG A 371 17.67 -0.99 -11.50
CA ARG A 371 18.23 0.37 -11.52
C ARG A 371 19.67 0.34 -11.00
N THR A 372 20.63 0.79 -11.80
CA THR A 372 22.08 0.64 -11.53
C THR A 372 22.65 1.65 -10.55
N ARG A 373 21.92 2.74 -10.30
CA ARG A 373 22.28 3.82 -9.37
C ARG A 373 21.18 4.03 -8.34
N ASP A 374 20.65 2.93 -7.81
CA ASP A 374 19.58 2.96 -6.82
C ASP A 374 20.16 3.09 -5.41
N GLU A 375 19.79 4.13 -4.68
CA GLU A 375 20.26 4.43 -3.32
C GLU A 375 19.44 3.73 -2.23
N ILE A 376 18.27 3.18 -2.56
CA ILE A 376 17.33 2.60 -1.61
C ILE A 376 17.55 1.10 -1.48
N ILE A 377 17.60 0.38 -2.60
CA ILE A 377 17.77 -1.08 -2.63
C ILE A 377 19.24 -1.51 -2.72
N THR A 378 20.19 -0.57 -2.64
CA THR A 378 21.62 -0.86 -2.57
C THR A 378 22.10 -0.70 -1.13
N VAL A 379 22.64 -1.78 -0.55
CA VAL A 379 23.01 -1.80 0.87
C VAL A 379 24.14 -0.83 1.19
N ILE A 380 25.14 -0.74 0.30
CA ILE A 380 26.24 0.22 0.40
C ILE A 380 26.14 1.17 -0.80
N GLU A 381 25.81 2.42 -0.53
CA GLU A 381 25.66 3.45 -1.56
C GLU A 381 26.90 3.53 -2.47
N GLY A 382 26.67 3.65 -3.78
CA GLY A 382 27.73 3.65 -4.80
C GLY A 382 28.31 2.27 -5.12
N ARG A 383 28.02 1.22 -4.34
CA ARG A 383 28.51 -0.15 -4.59
C ARG A 383 27.42 -1.02 -5.23
N MET A 384 27.42 -1.04 -6.57
CA MET A 384 26.44 -1.78 -7.39
C MET A 384 26.32 -3.27 -7.04
N SER A 385 27.41 -3.89 -6.56
CA SER A 385 27.39 -5.31 -6.17
C SER A 385 26.45 -5.61 -5.02
N THR A 386 26.11 -4.60 -4.22
CA THR A 386 25.22 -4.71 -3.06
C THR A 386 23.77 -4.33 -3.36
N ASN A 387 23.44 -4.11 -4.64
CA ASN A 387 22.06 -3.89 -5.08
C ASN A 387 21.25 -5.19 -4.94
N ARG A 388 20.18 -5.16 -4.13
CA ARG A 388 19.36 -6.34 -3.83
C ARG A 388 18.57 -6.87 -5.02
N GLY A 389 18.47 -6.11 -6.11
CA GLY A 389 17.98 -6.63 -7.40
C GLY A 389 18.90 -7.70 -7.99
N ASN A 390 20.21 -7.68 -7.67
CA ASN A 390 21.15 -8.73 -8.04
C ASN A 390 20.80 -10.05 -7.35
N ASP A 391 20.56 -10.00 -6.03
CA ASP A 391 20.18 -11.16 -5.22
C ASP A 391 18.82 -11.72 -5.64
N LEU A 392 17.87 -10.86 -6.01
CA LEU A 392 16.56 -11.26 -6.52
C LEU A 392 16.69 -12.03 -7.83
N LEU A 393 17.46 -11.49 -8.79
CA LEU A 393 17.70 -12.15 -10.07
C LEU A 393 18.44 -13.47 -9.90
N GLU A 394 19.51 -13.50 -9.11
CA GLU A 394 20.25 -14.72 -8.82
C GLU A 394 19.35 -15.78 -8.19
N SER A 395 18.58 -15.43 -7.17
CA SER A 395 17.67 -16.36 -6.50
C SER A 395 16.64 -16.96 -7.46
N LEU A 396 16.06 -16.14 -8.35
CA LEU A 396 15.12 -16.60 -9.37
C LEU A 396 15.76 -17.54 -10.39
N LEU A 397 16.94 -17.17 -10.92
CA LEU A 397 17.65 -17.94 -11.93
C LEU A 397 18.17 -19.27 -11.40
N VAL A 398 18.71 -19.27 -10.18
CA VAL A 398 19.18 -20.48 -9.49
C VAL A 398 18.02 -21.43 -9.20
N HIS A 399 16.87 -20.91 -8.81
CA HIS A 399 15.69 -21.73 -8.57
C HIS A 399 15.15 -22.36 -9.87
N ARG A 400 15.05 -21.59 -10.96
CA ARG A 400 14.50 -22.07 -12.24
C ARG A 400 15.48 -22.93 -13.04
N PHE A 401 16.77 -22.66 -12.95
CA PHE A 401 17.81 -23.32 -13.76
C PHE A 401 19.02 -23.74 -12.89
N PRO A 402 18.82 -24.62 -11.88
CA PRO A 402 19.86 -24.97 -10.92
C PRO A 402 21.09 -25.63 -11.53
N HIS A 403 20.93 -26.32 -12.66
CA HIS A 403 22.05 -26.95 -13.39
C HIS A 403 22.86 -25.95 -14.23
N VAL A 404 22.27 -24.82 -14.62
CA VAL A 404 22.96 -23.75 -15.37
C VAL A 404 23.66 -22.80 -14.40
N PHE A 405 22.99 -22.44 -13.31
CA PHE A 405 23.54 -21.59 -12.26
C PHE A 405 24.07 -22.42 -11.09
N ASP A 406 25.01 -23.30 -11.41
CA ASP A 406 25.85 -23.99 -10.44
C ASP A 406 26.85 -23.02 -9.76
N SER A 407 27.82 -23.53 -9.01
CA SER A 407 28.83 -22.68 -8.35
C SER A 407 29.59 -21.75 -9.31
N GLN A 408 29.90 -22.21 -10.53
CA GLN A 408 30.59 -21.41 -11.54
C GLN A 408 29.63 -20.42 -12.21
N GLY A 409 28.42 -20.88 -12.56
CA GLY A 409 27.38 -20.04 -13.14
C GLY A 409 26.99 -18.87 -12.24
N LYS A 410 26.83 -19.10 -10.92
CA LYS A 410 26.58 -18.04 -9.93
C LYS A 410 27.72 -17.03 -9.88
N LEU A 411 28.96 -17.50 -9.85
CA LEU A 411 30.13 -16.62 -9.83
C LEU A 411 30.21 -15.74 -11.09
N LEU A 412 29.93 -16.30 -12.26
CA LEU A 412 29.88 -15.56 -13.53
C LEU A 412 28.75 -14.56 -13.56
N LEU A 413 27.56 -14.93 -13.08
CA LEU A 413 26.41 -14.03 -12.95
C LEU A 413 26.76 -12.83 -12.07
N ARG A 414 27.34 -13.04 -10.89
CA ARG A 414 27.75 -11.94 -9.99
C ARG A 414 28.79 -11.03 -10.62
N LYS A 415 29.82 -11.59 -11.27
CA LYS A 415 30.82 -10.80 -12.01
C LYS A 415 30.16 -9.96 -13.12
N TRP A 416 29.18 -10.51 -13.83
CA TRP A 416 28.44 -9.79 -14.87
C TRP A 416 27.56 -8.68 -14.28
N LEU A 417 26.88 -8.94 -13.16
CA LEU A 417 26.03 -7.97 -12.47
C LEU A 417 26.84 -6.77 -11.94
N ASP A 418 28.06 -7.03 -11.48
CA ASP A 418 29.01 -6.03 -10.96
C ASP A 418 29.72 -5.23 -12.06
N ALA A 419 29.83 -5.79 -13.27
CA ALA A 419 30.46 -5.13 -14.40
C ALA A 419 29.66 -3.92 -14.90
N ASP A 420 30.35 -2.91 -15.41
CA ASP A 420 29.71 -1.79 -16.10
C ASP A 420 29.09 -2.26 -17.44
N THR A 421 28.12 -1.50 -17.95
CA THR A 421 27.35 -1.82 -19.16
C THR A 421 28.22 -2.17 -20.37
N THR A 422 29.35 -1.48 -20.56
CA THR A 422 30.32 -1.73 -21.64
C THR A 422 31.11 -3.04 -21.44
N ASP A 423 31.41 -3.41 -20.20
CA ASP A 423 32.22 -4.58 -19.83
C ASP A 423 31.38 -5.89 -19.82
N ARG A 424 30.05 -5.76 -19.64
CA ARG A 424 29.11 -6.90 -19.68
C ARG A 424 29.09 -7.65 -20.99
N GLY A 425 29.07 -6.92 -22.11
CA GLY A 425 29.05 -7.51 -23.45
C GLY A 425 30.33 -8.28 -23.75
N GLU A 426 31.47 -7.75 -23.33
CA GLU A 426 32.78 -8.37 -23.57
C GLU A 426 32.97 -9.62 -22.71
N ARG A 427 32.59 -9.58 -21.43
CA ARG A 427 32.64 -10.75 -20.55
C ARG A 427 31.80 -11.92 -21.04
N MET A 428 30.60 -11.66 -21.58
CA MET A 428 29.76 -12.70 -22.16
C MET A 428 30.42 -13.33 -23.39
N ARG A 429 31.00 -12.51 -24.28
CA ARG A 429 31.73 -13.00 -25.46
C ARG A 429 32.94 -13.86 -25.09
N ILE A 430 33.73 -13.43 -24.12
CA ILE A 430 34.91 -14.19 -23.64
C ILE A 430 34.48 -15.55 -23.08
N HIS A 431 33.39 -15.59 -22.30
CA HIS A 431 32.89 -16.84 -21.73
C HIS A 431 32.38 -17.81 -22.83
N CYS A 432 31.59 -17.33 -23.79
CA CYS A 432 31.10 -18.16 -24.89
C CYS A 432 32.24 -18.69 -25.78
N ARG A 433 33.32 -17.91 -26.02
CA ARG A 433 34.48 -18.40 -26.76
C ARG A 433 35.18 -19.56 -26.04
N ARG A 434 35.40 -19.44 -24.73
CA ARG A 434 36.05 -20.50 -23.92
C ARG A 434 35.24 -21.80 -23.86
N GLN A 435 33.92 -21.72 -23.96
CA GLN A 435 33.02 -22.89 -24.01
C GLN A 435 33.02 -23.58 -25.39
N ASN A 436 33.36 -22.85 -26.46
CA ASN A 436 33.45 -23.42 -27.82
C ASN A 436 34.86 -23.94 -28.16
N GLU A 437 35.87 -23.59 -27.37
CA GLU A 437 37.27 -23.98 -27.57
C GLU A 437 37.69 -25.19 -26.71
N GLY A 438 36.83 -25.67 -25.81
CA GLY A 438 37.03 -26.88 -24.99
C GLY A 438 35.94 -27.90 -25.28
#